data_AF-A0A8X8B298-F1
#
_entry.id   AF-A0A8X8B298-F1
#
_cell.length_a   1.000
_cell.length_b   1.000
_cell.length_c   1.000
_cell.angle_alpha   90.00
_cell.angle_beta   90.00
_cell.angle_gamma   90.00
#
_symmetry.space_group_name_H-M   'P 1'
#
loop_
_entity.id
_entity.type
_entity.pdbx_description
1 polymer ?
#
loop_
_entity_poly.entity_id
_entity_poly.type
_entity_poly.pdbx_seq_one_letter_code
_entity_poly.pdbx_strand_id
1 'polypeptide(L)'
;MASPPASLAAVLDSCQHLQGPHAARAVIVLKLLNQVIIYSLWRERNARIFKSITLTQEAFFHVVDRAMRDRLLSLSRPIATVVAPSLFELYFWFLSPYS
;
A
#
# COMPACT_ATOMS: atom_id res chain seq x y z
N MET A 1 10.67 11.04 -12.77
CA MET A 1 10.72 9.69 -12.16
C MET A 1 11.22 9.90 -10.74
N ALA A 2 10.42 9.58 -9.71
CA ALA A 2 10.94 9.61 -8.35
C ALA A 2 11.73 8.32 -8.12
N SER A 3 13.02 8.43 -7.80
CA SER A 3 13.82 7.27 -7.39
C SER A 3 13.18 6.62 -6.17
N PRO A 4 13.21 5.27 -6.04
CA PRO A 4 12.73 4.63 -4.83
C PRO A 4 13.53 5.16 -3.63
N PRO A 5 12.88 5.38 -2.48
CA PRO A 5 13.56 5.91 -1.30
C PRO A 5 14.69 4.97 -0.87
N ALA A 6 15.88 5.53 -0.65
CA ALA A 6 17.09 4.76 -0.38
C ALA A 6 17.10 4.06 1.00
N SER A 7 16.17 4.41 1.89
CA SER A 7 16.08 3.85 3.24
C SER A 7 14.68 4.02 3.83
N LEU A 8 14.40 3.29 4.92
CA LEU A 8 13.19 3.51 5.72
C LEU A 8 13.12 4.93 6.28
N ALA A 9 14.27 5.54 6.62
CA ALA A 9 14.31 6.93 7.08
C ALA A 9 13.85 7.91 5.98
N ALA A 10 14.23 7.68 4.73
CA ALA A 10 13.76 8.48 3.60
C ALA A 10 12.24 8.33 3.35
N VAL A 11 11.67 7.15 3.63
CA VAL A 11 10.22 6.94 3.60
C VAL A 11 9.53 7.75 4.71
N LEU A 12 10.08 7.72 5.93
CA LEU A 12 9.55 8.49 7.06
C LEU A 12 9.59 10.00 6.79
N ASP A 13 10.71 10.49 6.25
CA ASP A 13 10.86 11.88 5.83
C ASP A 13 9.81 12.27 4.79
N SER A 14 9.61 11.42 3.76
CA SER A 14 8.55 11.62 2.76
C SER A 14 7.15 11.65 3.40
N CYS A 15 6.90 10.82 4.41
CA CYS A 15 5.64 10.80 5.14
C CYS A 15 5.42 12.06 5.98
N GLN A 16 6.48 12.61 6.59
CA GLN A 16 6.43 13.85 7.38
C GLN A 16 6.14 15.08 6.49
N HIS A 17 6.60 15.04 5.24
CA HIS A 17 6.37 16.07 4.24
C HIS A 17 5.01 15.94 3.52
N LEU A 18 4.18 14.92 3.83
CA LEU A 18 2.82 14.84 3.33
C LEU A 18 1.99 15.97 3.95
N GLN A 19 1.85 17.07 3.20
CA GLN A 19 1.05 18.23 3.58
C GLN A 19 -0.23 18.30 2.73
N GLY A 20 -1.27 18.91 3.29
CA GLY A 20 -2.51 19.21 2.57
C GLY A 20 -3.76 18.46 3.06
N PRO A 21 -4.91 18.70 2.42
CA PRO A 21 -6.23 18.28 2.92
C PRO A 21 -6.43 16.75 2.96
N HIS A 22 -5.53 15.99 2.36
CA HIS A 22 -5.60 14.52 2.28
C HIS A 22 -4.49 13.82 3.06
N ALA A 23 -3.59 14.56 3.74
CA ALA A 23 -2.44 14.00 4.45
C ALA A 23 -2.85 12.94 5.50
N ALA A 24 -3.83 13.24 6.36
CA ALA A 24 -4.31 12.28 7.35
C ALA A 24 -4.86 10.99 6.72
N ARG A 25 -5.48 11.08 5.54
CA ARG A 25 -6.05 9.95 4.80
C ARG A 25 -4.97 9.14 4.07
N ALA A 26 -3.97 9.83 3.51
CA ALA A 26 -2.77 9.20 2.97
C ALA A 26 -2.02 8.39 4.04
N VAL A 27 -1.87 8.93 5.26
CA VAL A 27 -1.27 8.20 6.39
C VAL A 27 -2.04 6.92 6.71
N ILE A 28 -3.37 6.93 6.63
CA ILE A 28 -4.19 5.71 6.80
C ILE A 28 -3.83 4.68 5.71
N VAL A 29 -3.80 5.09 4.45
CA VAL A 29 -3.44 4.19 3.33
C VAL A 29 -2.04 3.61 3.50
N LEU A 30 -1.04 4.42 3.89
CA LEU A 30 0.34 3.97 4.10
C LEU A 30 0.46 3.01 5.28
N LYS A 31 -0.26 3.26 6.38
CA LYS A 31 -0.32 2.31 7.52
C LYS A 31 -0.93 0.98 7.11
N LEU A 32 -2.01 1.00 6.35
CA LEU A 32 -2.64 -0.21 5.81
C LEU A 32 -1.71 -0.97 4.87
N LEU A 33 -1.05 -0.26 3.96
CA LEU A 33 -0.07 -0.84 3.03
C LEU A 33 1.07 -1.52 3.79
N ASN A 34 1.62 -0.88 4.82
CA ASN A 34 2.66 -1.47 5.65
C ASN A 34 2.18 -2.75 6.35
N GLN A 35 0.95 -2.76 6.88
CA GLN A 35 0.37 -3.98 7.47
C GLN A 35 0.24 -5.11 6.46
N VAL A 36 -0.24 -4.82 5.24
CA VAL A 36 -0.39 -5.82 4.17
C VAL A 36 0.97 -6.36 3.73
N ILE A 37 1.99 -5.50 3.59
CA ILE A 37 3.36 -5.91 3.22
C ILE A 37 3.95 -6.83 4.30
N ILE A 38 3.88 -6.43 5.58
CA ILE A 38 4.43 -7.22 6.69
C ILE A 38 3.78 -8.60 6.74
N TYR A 39 2.44 -8.66 6.63
CA TYR A 39 1.73 -9.93 6.63
C TYR A 39 2.09 -10.80 5.42
N SER A 40 2.19 -10.20 4.23
CA SER A 40 2.54 -10.91 3.00
C SER A 40 3.96 -11.46 3.03
N LEU A 41 4.93 -10.71 3.58
CA LEU A 41 6.30 -11.17 3.78
C LEU A 41 6.35 -12.35 4.75
N TRP A 42 5.64 -12.28 5.86
CA TRP A 42 5.54 -13.39 6.81
C TRP A 42 4.95 -14.63 6.15
N ARG A 43 3.88 -14.48 5.35
CA ARG A 43 3.25 -15.56 4.57
C ARG A 43 4.22 -16.18 3.56
N GLU A 44 4.94 -15.35 2.80
CA GLU A 44 5.91 -15.82 1.79
C GLU A 44 7.06 -16.59 2.44
N ARG A 45 7.65 -16.04 3.51
CA ARG A 45 8.73 -16.71 4.26
C ARG A 45 8.30 -18.09 4.76
N ASN A 46 7.09 -18.20 5.30
CA ASN A 46 6.57 -19.49 5.77
C ASN A 46 6.31 -20.46 4.62
N ALA A 47 5.78 -19.98 3.49
CA ALA A 47 5.61 -20.80 2.29
C ALA A 47 6.96 -21.31 1.77
N ARG A 48 7.99 -20.48 1.80
CA ARG A 48 9.36 -20.85 1.42
C ARG A 48 9.94 -21.93 2.33
N ILE A 49 9.82 -21.78 3.64
CA ILE A 49 10.38 -22.73 4.62
C ILE A 49 9.65 -24.08 4.59
N PHE A 50 8.32 -24.06 4.57
CA PHE A 50 7.53 -25.28 4.79
C PHE A 50 7.01 -25.93 3.50
N LYS A 51 7.03 -25.21 2.38
CA LYS A 51 6.51 -25.69 1.09
C LYS A 51 7.48 -25.51 -0.07
N SER A 52 8.64 -24.91 0.15
CA SER A 52 9.61 -24.57 -0.90
C SER A 52 9.03 -23.72 -2.03
N ILE A 53 7.97 -22.95 -1.74
CA ILE A 53 7.34 -22.03 -2.71
C ILE A 53 7.96 -20.65 -2.52
N THR A 54 8.45 -20.06 -3.61
CA THR A 54 8.96 -18.70 -3.65
C THR A 54 8.16 -17.85 -4.62
N LEU A 55 8.02 -16.56 -4.32
CA LEU A 55 7.41 -15.59 -5.22
C LEU A 55 8.48 -14.73 -5.86
N THR A 56 8.27 -14.37 -7.14
CA THR A 56 9.02 -13.28 -7.76
C THR A 56 8.60 -11.95 -7.13
N GLN A 57 9.42 -10.90 -7.29
CA GLN A 57 9.08 -9.56 -6.82
C GLN A 57 7.74 -9.07 -7.41
N GLU A 58 7.50 -9.33 -8.69
CA GLU A 58 6.26 -8.99 -9.39
C GLU A 58 5.06 -9.75 -8.82
N ALA A 59 5.18 -11.07 -8.63
CA ALA A 59 4.11 -11.87 -8.03
C ALA A 59 3.80 -11.43 -6.59
N PHE A 60 4.83 -11.09 -5.80
CA PHE A 60 4.66 -10.54 -4.47
C PHE A 60 3.95 -9.18 -4.49
N PHE A 61 4.33 -8.29 -5.41
CA PHE A 61 3.66 -7.01 -5.61
C PHE A 61 2.17 -7.20 -5.93
N HIS A 62 1.81 -8.11 -6.84
CA HIS A 62 0.40 -8.38 -7.17
C HIS A 62 -0.41 -8.91 -5.98
N VAL A 63 0.19 -9.73 -5.11
CA VAL A 63 -0.46 -10.19 -3.87
C VAL A 63 -0.76 -9.00 -2.95
N VAL A 64 0.21 -8.10 -2.78
CA VAL A 64 0.04 -6.89 -1.94
C VAL A 64 -0.98 -5.94 -2.54
N ASP A 65 -0.89 -5.64 -3.84
CA ASP A 65 -1.80 -4.74 -4.55
C ASP A 65 -3.23 -5.27 -4.50
N ARG A 66 -3.45 -6.55 -4.80
CA ARG A 66 -4.77 -7.17 -4.72
C ARG A 66 -5.35 -7.08 -3.31
N ALA A 67 -4.57 -7.44 -2.29
CA ALA A 67 -5.02 -7.40 -0.90
C ALA A 67 -5.37 -5.96 -0.44
N MET A 68 -4.60 -4.97 -0.88
CA MET A 68 -4.91 -3.56 -0.62
C MET A 68 -6.22 -3.13 -1.29
N ARG A 69 -6.41 -3.46 -2.57
CA ARG A 69 -7.64 -3.14 -3.30
C ARG A 69 -8.87 -3.75 -2.63
N ASP A 70 -8.82 -5.05 -2.32
CA ASP A 70 -9.94 -5.75 -1.68
C ASP A 70 -10.28 -5.12 -0.32
N ARG A 71 -9.26 -4.76 0.48
CA ARG A 71 -9.46 -4.12 1.79
C ARG A 71 -10.04 -2.70 1.68
N LEU A 72 -9.55 -1.90 0.75
CA LEU A 72 -10.01 -0.52 0.55
C LEU A 72 -11.44 -0.48 -0.04
N LEU A 73 -11.78 -1.42 -0.92
CA LEU A 73 -13.15 -1.59 -1.42
C LEU A 73 -14.09 -1.99 -0.29
N SER A 74 -13.70 -2.93 0.59
CA SER A 74 -14.50 -3.29 1.76
C SER A 74 -14.70 -2.14 2.76
N LEU A 75 -13.76 -1.21 2.85
CA LEU A 75 -13.84 -0.02 3.72
C LEU A 75 -14.61 1.14 3.07
N SER A 76 -14.90 1.06 1.77
CA SER A 76 -15.66 2.07 1.05
C SER A 76 -17.13 2.01 1.47
N ARG A 77 -17.46 2.75 2.53
CA ARG A 77 -18.84 3.02 2.91
C ARG A 77 -19.44 4.01 1.89
N PRO A 78 -20.69 3.82 1.42
CA PRO A 78 -21.37 4.84 0.63
C PRO A 78 -21.65 6.05 1.54
N ILE A 79 -20.77 7.05 1.49
CA ILE A 79 -20.99 8.33 2.16
C ILE A 79 -21.54 9.26 1.09
N ALA A 80 -22.84 9.53 1.19
CA ALA A 80 -23.47 10.64 0.48
C ALA A 80 -22.73 11.93 0.85
N THR A 81 -22.52 12.81 -0.13
CA THR A 81 -21.73 14.07 -0.14
C THR A 81 -20.24 13.92 -0.49
N VAL A 82 -19.95 13.91 -1.80
CA VAL A 82 -18.60 13.82 -2.38
C VAL A 82 -17.95 15.21 -2.45
N VAL A 83 -16.96 15.45 -1.59
CA VAL A 83 -15.99 16.57 -1.77
C VAL A 83 -14.53 16.08 -1.65
N ALA A 84 -14.28 14.80 -1.31
CA ALA A 84 -12.92 14.29 -1.11
C ALA A 84 -12.71 12.91 -1.77
N PRO A 85 -11.51 12.62 -2.32
CA PRO A 85 -11.21 11.37 -3.02
C PRO A 85 -11.33 10.18 -2.07
N SER A 86 -11.77 9.00 -2.50
CA SER A 86 -11.84 7.81 -1.65
C SER A 86 -10.44 7.32 -1.19
N LEU A 87 -10.36 6.46 -0.17
CA LEU A 87 -9.06 5.86 0.22
C LEU A 87 -8.47 5.00 -0.91
N PHE A 88 -9.34 4.41 -1.73
CA PHE A 88 -8.97 3.64 -2.91
C PHE A 88 -8.34 4.53 -3.99
N GLU A 89 -8.93 5.70 -4.27
CA GLU A 89 -8.36 6.69 -5.20
C GLU A 89 -7.01 7.22 -4.71
N LEU A 90 -6.90 7.52 -3.41
CA LEU A 90 -5.62 7.93 -2.82
C LEU A 90 -4.55 6.83 -2.91
N TYR A 91 -4.93 5.55 -2.87
CA TYR A 91 -3.99 4.44 -3.01
C TYR A 91 -3.35 4.41 -4.41
N PHE A 92 -4.12 4.68 -5.47
CA PHE A 92 -3.56 4.75 -6.83
C PHE A 92 -2.53 5.85 -7.01
N TRP A 93 -2.58 6.94 -6.23
CA TRP A 93 -1.56 8.00 -6.31
C TRP A 93 -0.18 7.52 -5.88
N PHE A 94 -0.08 6.40 -5.16
CA PHE A 94 1.17 5.77 -4.75
C PHE A 94 1.63 4.65 -5.70
N LEU A 95 0.84 4.31 -6.73
CA LEU A 95 1.11 3.20 -7.65
C LEU A 95 1.49 3.73 -9.05
N SER A 96 2.78 3.89 -9.34
CA SER A 96 3.29 3.95 -10.72
C SER A 96 4.77 3.56 -10.76
N PRO A 97 5.23 2.71 -11.72
CA PRO A 97 4.62 2.36 -13.02
C PRO A 97 4.33 0.86 -13.19
N TYR A 98 3.17 0.40 -12.72
CA TYR A 98 2.54 -0.87 -13.15
C TYR A 98 1.06 -0.66 -13.54
N SER A 99 0.73 0.57 -13.97
CA SER A 99 -0.56 0.93 -14.58
C SER A 99 -0.40 1.01 -16.09
#